data_AF-A0A9E0V7F3-F1
#
_entry.id   AF-A0A9E0V7F3-F1
#
_cell.length_a   1.000
_cell.length_b   1.000
_cell.length_c   1.000
_cell.angle_alpha   90.00
_cell.angle_beta   90.00
_cell.angle_gamma   90.00
#
_symmetry.space_group_name_H-M   'P 1'
#
loop_
_entity.id
_entity.type
_entity.pdbx_description
1 polymer ?
#
loop_
_entity_poly.entity_id
_entity_poly.type
_entity_poly.pdbx_seq_one_letter_code
_entity_poly.pdbx_strand_id
1 'polypeptide(L)' 'MGSGKRFSLARFNEDGSMDFGFGVFGQVMTSFGNDAEIYSINAQSDGRIVAVGQAQYVFALARYEN' A
#
# COMPACT_ATOMS: atom_id res chain seq x y z
N MET A 1 18.51 -6.05 10.52
CA MET A 1 17.83 -4.73 10.46
C MET A 1 16.69 -4.85 9.46
N GLY A 2 15.44 -4.64 9.89
CA GLY A 2 14.30 -4.76 8.96
C GLY A 2 12.94 -5.07 9.59
N SER A 3 12.71 -4.75 10.86
CA SER A 3 11.43 -5.01 11.56
C SER A 3 10.53 -3.78 11.68
N GLY A 4 10.73 -2.77 10.82
CA GLY A 4 9.87 -1.59 10.83
C GLY A 4 8.52 -1.87 10.16
N LYS A 5 7.43 -1.30 10.69
CA LYS A 5 6.12 -1.30 10.03
C LYS A 5 6.26 -0.68 8.63
N ARG A 6 5.56 -1.26 7.66
CA ARG A 6 5.56 -0.81 6.26
C ARG A 6 4.14 -0.51 5.82
N PHE A 7 4.00 0.38 4.84
CA PHE A 7 2.75 0.44 4.09
C PHE A 7 2.56 -0.91 3.43
N SER A 8 1.52 -1.63 3.83
CA SER A 8 1.21 -2.97 3.36
C SER A 8 -0.21 -2.97 2.82
N LEU A 9 -0.35 -3.27 1.53
CA LEU A 9 -1.63 -3.26 0.83
C LEU A 9 -1.83 -4.61 0.16
N ALA A 10 -3.08 -5.07 0.14
CA ALA A 10 -3.54 -6.20 -0.65
C ALA A 10 -4.73 -5.75 -1.52
N ARG A 11 -4.81 -6.27 -2.75
CA ARG A 11 -5.94 -6.00 -3.65
C ARG A 11 -6.73 -7.28 -3.93
N PHE A 12 -8.05 -7.12 -3.96
CA PHE A 12 -9.00 -8.19 -4.24
C PHE A 12 -9.89 -7.78 -5.41
N ASN A 13 -10.28 -8.75 -6.22
CA ASN A 13 -11.28 -8.61 -7.27
C ASN A 13 -12.69 -8.47 -6.65
N GLU A 14 -13.67 -8.10 -7.47
CA GLU A 14 -15.08 -7.96 -7.02
C GLU A 14 -15.66 -9.27 -6.46
N ASP A 15 -15.17 -10.42 -6.93
CA ASP A 15 -15.57 -11.75 -6.42
C ASP A 15 -14.87 -12.14 -5.11
N GLY A 16 -14.04 -11.26 -4.55
CA GLY A 16 -13.27 -11.48 -3.33
C GLY A 16 -12.00 -12.31 -3.51
N SER A 17 -11.68 -12.76 -4.73
CA SER A 17 -10.41 -13.42 -5.02
C SER A 17 -9.24 -12.42 -4.98
N MET A 18 -8.05 -12.89 -4.67
CA MET A 18 -6.85 -12.04 -4.66
C MET A 18 -6.49 -11.61 -6.09
N ASP A 19 -6.27 -10.32 -6.29
CA ASP A 19 -5.82 -9.82 -7.59
C ASP A 19 -4.31 -10.03 -7.74
N PHE A 20 -3.94 -11.16 -8.33
CA PHE A 20 -2.53 -11.51 -8.56
C PHE A 20 -1.79 -10.58 -9.54
N GLY A 21 -2.49 -9.69 -10.25
CA GLY A 21 -1.87 -8.63 -11.05
C GLY A 21 -1.26 -7.53 -10.18
N PHE A 22 -1.76 -7.34 -8.96
CA PHE A 22 -1.29 -6.30 -8.05
C PHE A 22 -0.02 -6.72 -7.30
N GLY A 23 1.12 -6.16 -7.69
CA GLY A 23 2.38 -6.39 -6.99
C GLY A 23 2.82 -7.86 -6.97
N VAL A 24 3.28 -8.36 -5.82
CA VAL A 24 3.73 -9.75 -5.66
C VAL A 24 2.68 -10.50 -4.86
N PHE A 25 2.05 -11.49 -5.50
CA PHE A 25 0.95 -12.27 -4.92
C PHE A 25 -0.20 -11.39 -4.40
N GLY A 26 -0.61 -10.39 -5.18
CA GLY A 26 -1.72 -9.49 -4.83
C GLY A 26 -1.41 -8.49 -3.72
N GLN A 27 -0.13 -8.26 -3.42
CA GLN A 27 0.31 -7.42 -2.31
C GLN A 27 1.49 -6.52 -2.69
N VAL A 28 1.56 -5.35 -2.05
CA VAL A 28 2.72 -4.46 -2.11
C VAL A 28 3.11 -4.03 -0.70
N MET A 29 4.43 -4.07 -0.44
CA MET A 29 5.02 -3.57 0.80
C MET A 29 6.00 -2.44 0.48
N THR A 30 5.71 -1.24 0.95
CA THR A 30 6.57 -0.06 0.75
C THR A 30 7.27 0.32 2.04
N SER A 31 8.59 0.30 2.01
CA SER A 31 9.43 0.78 3.11
C SER A 31 9.71 2.28 2.93
N PHE A 32 9.58 3.03 4.02
CA PHE A 32 10.02 4.43 4.10
C PHE A 32 11.29 4.59 4.95
N GLY A 33 12.00 3.49 5.21
CA GLY A 33 13.18 3.46 6.08
C GLY A 33 12.86 3.39 7.58
N ASN A 34 11.66 3.79 7.99
CA ASN A 34 11.17 3.78 9.37
C ASN A 34 9.77 3.14 9.47
N ASP A 35 9.26 3.03 10.71
CA ASP A 35 7.88 2.60 10.96
C ASP A 35 6.88 3.49 10.24
N ALA A 36 6.12 2.86 9.34
CA ALA A 36 5.12 3.51 8.53
C ALA A 36 3.74 2.90 8.74
N GLU A 37 2.73 3.76 8.84
CA GLU A 37 1.32 3.39 9.02
C GLU A 37 0.44 4.13 8.01
N ILE A 38 -0.52 3.42 7.42
CA ILE A 38 -1.51 3.98 6.51
C ILE A 38 -2.72 4.45 7.32
N TYR A 39 -3.17 5.69 7.09
CA TYR A 39 -4.37 6.26 7.71
C TYR A 39 -5.54 6.38 6.75
N SER A 40 -5.27 6.54 5.46
CA SER A 40 -6.32 6.59 4.44
C SER A 40 -5.82 6.03 3.12
N ILE A 41 -6.77 5.47 2.37
CA ILE A 41 -6.57 4.88 1.05
C ILE A 41 -7.68 5.37 0.12
N ASN A 42 -7.30 5.68 -1.11
CA ASN A 42 -8.25 5.98 -2.18
C ASN A 42 -7.92 5.13 -3.41
N ALA A 43 -8.87 4.29 -3.81
CA ALA A 43 -8.84 3.62 -5.10
C ALA A 43 -9.42 4.56 -6.16
N GLN A 44 -8.64 4.83 -7.20
CA GLN A 44 -8.98 5.75 -8.28
C GLN A 44 -9.64 4.99 -9.44
N SER A 45 -10.42 5.69 -10.26
CA SER A 45 -11.14 5.10 -11.40
C SER A 45 -10.23 4.59 -12.52
N ASP A 46 -8.95 4.98 -12.52
CA ASP A 46 -7.92 4.50 -13.45
C ASP A 46 -7.20 3.23 -12.95
N GLY A 47 -7.66 2.63 -11.85
CA GLY A 47 -7.09 1.42 -11.26
C GLY A 47 -5.91 1.66 -10.33
N ARG A 48 -5.48 2.92 -10.15
CA ARG A 48 -4.43 3.28 -9.21
C ARG A 48 -4.94 3.33 -7.78
N ILE A 49 -4.01 3.20 -6.85
CA ILE A 49 -4.27 3.36 -5.42
C ILE A 49 -3.36 4.45 -4.86
N VAL A 50 -3.92 5.39 -4.11
CA VAL A 50 -3.16 6.34 -3.30
C VAL A 50 -3.33 5.98 -1.83
N ALA A 51 -2.22 5.83 -1.11
CA ALA A 51 -2.21 5.63 0.33
C ALA A 51 -1.46 6.77 1.02
N VAL A 52 -2.07 7.30 2.09
CA VAL A 52 -1.49 8.37 2.91
C VAL A 52 -1.40 7.92 4.36
N GLY A 53 -0.38 8.43 5.04
CA GLY A 53 -0.19 8.20 6.46
C GLY A 53 1.08 8.86 6.96
N GLN A 54 1.78 8.16 7.84
CA GLN A 54 2.96 8.69 8.50
C GLN A 54 4.09 7.67 8.51
N ALA A 55 5.33 8.13 8.33
CA ALA A 55 6.57 7.40 8.57
C ALA A 55 7.40 8.15 9.61
N GLN A 56 7.55 7.58 10.83
CA GLN A 56 8.27 8.17 11.97
C GLN A 56 8.14 9.71 12.07
N TYR A 57 6.92 10.18 12.31
CA TYR A 57 6.54 11.58 12.50
C TYR A 57 6.54 12.47 11.24
N VAL A 58 6.85 11.91 10.07
CA VAL A 58 6.80 12.63 8.79
C VAL A 58 5.63 12.13 7.95
N PHE A 59 4.99 13.02 7.22
CA PHE A 59 3.97 12.67 6.23
C PHE A 59 4.53 11.68 5.20
N ALA A 60 3.77 10.60 4.95
CA ALA A 60 4.10 9.60 3.95
C ALA A 60 2.96 9.45 2.94
N LEU A 61 3.32 9.43 1.66
CA LEU A 61 2.42 9.27 0.52
C LEU A 61 3.03 8.26 -0.44
N ALA A 62 2.23 7.29 -0.87
CA ALA A 62 2.59 6.38 -1.94
C ALA A 62 1.42 6.27 -2.95
N ARG A 63 1.79 6.20 -4.23
CA ARG A 63 0.88 5.82 -5.29
C ARG A 63 1.30 4.46 -5.84
N TYR A 64 0.32 3.59 -6.02
CA TYR A 64 0.48 2.24 -6.55
C TYR A 64 -0.23 2.15 -7.89
N GLU A 65 0.49 1.57 -8.84
CA GLU A 65 -0.01 1.31 -10.19
C GLU A 65 -0.60 -0.10 -10.26
N ASN A 66 -1.24 -0.39 -11.39
CA ASN A 66 -1.93 -1.65 -11.63
C ASN A 66 -0.98 -2.83 -11.78
#